data_AF-A0A0S8HPB8-F1
#
_entry.id   AF-A0A0S8HPB8-F1
#
_cell.length_a   1.000
_cell.length_b   1.000
_cell.length_c   1.000
_cell.angle_alpha   90.00
_cell.angle_beta   90.00
_cell.angle_gamma   90.00
#
_symmetry.space_group_name_H-M   'P 1'
#
loop_
_entity.id
_entity.type
_entity.pdbx_description
1 polymer ?
#
loop_
_entity_poly.entity_id
_entity_poly.type
_entity_poly.pdbx_seq_one_letter_code
_entity_poly.pdbx_strand_id
1 'polypeptide(L)' 'MKLKKVVMTIICTWILLFGIQYNLVIGQQVNDWENPEMIGQNKEPAHCTLMPYPDMQTALNGMRETSPFYKSLNGKW' A
#
# COMPACT_ATOMS: atom_id res chain seq x y z
N MET A 1 35.36 -45.27 -2.54
CA MET A 1 35.57 -43.85 -2.93
C MET A 1 34.47 -43.30 -3.85
N LYS A 2 33.91 -44.08 -4.79
CA LYS A 2 32.85 -43.62 -5.71
C LYS A 2 31.50 -43.31 -5.01
N LEU A 3 31.07 -44.14 -4.05
CA LEU A 3 29.80 -43.95 -3.34
C LEU A 3 29.74 -42.65 -2.51
N LYS A 4 30.81 -42.36 -1.76
CA LYS A 4 30.89 -41.11 -0.95
C LYS A 4 30.89 -39.85 -1.84
N LYS A 5 31.49 -39.91 -3.03
CA LYS A 5 31.47 -38.80 -3.99
C LYS A 5 30.07 -38.60 -4.58
N VAL A 6 29.38 -39.68 -4.96
CA VAL A 6 28.00 -39.61 -5.48
C VAL A 6 27.04 -39.05 -4.42
N VAL A 7 27.14 -39.52 -3.17
CA VAL A 7 26.31 -39.01 -2.07
C VAL A 7 26.59 -37.53 -1.81
N MET A 8 27.85 -37.09 -1.82
CA MET A 8 28.21 -35.68 -1.67
C MET A 8 27.65 -34.82 -2.82
N THR A 9 27.74 -35.29 -4.06
CA THR A 9 27.19 -34.56 -5.21
C THR A 9 25.67 -34.43 -5.11
N ILE A 10 24.96 -35.47 -4.67
CA ILE A 10 23.51 -35.42 -4.46
C ILE A 10 23.16 -34.42 -3.33
N ILE A 11 23.90 -34.44 -2.21
CA ILE A 11 23.66 -33.48 -1.12
C ILE A 11 23.89 -32.04 -1.60
N CYS A 12 24.98 -31.80 -2.34
CA CYS A 12 25.27 -30.47 -2.90
C CYS A 12 24.21 -30.01 -3.91
N THR A 13 23.69 -30.89 -4.77
CA THR A 13 22.63 -30.53 -5.71
C THR A 13 21.31 -30.28 -5.01
N TRP A 14 20.98 -31.01 -3.95
CA TRP A 14 19.80 -30.75 -3.13
C TRP A 14 19.89 -29.43 -2.38
N ILE A 15 21.07 -29.08 -1.83
CA ILE A 15 21.32 -27.78 -1.20
C ILE A 15 21.17 -26.64 -2.21
N LEU A 16 21.72 -26.80 -3.42
CA LEU A 16 21.59 -25.82 -4.50
C LEU A 16 20.15 -25.66 -4.99
N LEU A 17 19.39 -26.76 -5.10
CA LEU A 17 17.98 -26.74 -5.51
C LEU A 17 17.05 -26.16 -4.42
N PHE A 18 17.29 -26.45 -3.14
CA PHE A 18 16.55 -25.86 -2.03
C PHE A 18 16.88 -24.38 -1.82
N GLY A 19 18.15 -23.98 -1.95
CA GLY A 19 18.61 -22.59 -1.82
C GLY A 19 17.91 -21.60 -2.76
N ILE A 20 17.51 -22.05 -3.94
CA ILE A 20 16.79 -21.24 -4.94
C ILE A 20 15.33 -20.98 -4.52
N GLN A 21 14.69 -21.93 -3.81
CA GLN A 21 13.28 -21.81 -3.40
C GLN A 21 13.04 -20.80 -2.26
N TYR A 22 14.06 -20.47 -1.46
CA TYR A 22 13.92 -19.52 -0.35
C TYR A 22 13.64 -18.08 -0.80
N ASN A 23 14.14 -17.67 -1.97
CA ASN A 23 13.99 -16.30 -2.45
C ASN A 23 12.54 -15.95 -2.88
N LEU A 24 11.70 -16.95 -3.18
CA LEU A 24 10.31 -16.73 -3.58
C LEU A 24 9.39 -16.42 -2.39
N VAL A 25 9.75 -16.83 -1.18
CA VAL A 25 8.91 -16.66 0.02
C VAL A 25 9.11 -15.29 0.68
N ILE A 26 10.30 -14.68 0.54
CA ILE A 26 10.61 -13.34 1.09
C ILE A 26 9.91 -12.21 0.30
N GLY A 27 9.38 -12.51 -0.89
CA GLY A 27 8.66 -11.56 -1.74
C GLY A 27 7.15 -11.50 -1.53
N GLN A 28 6.61 -12.02 -0.42
CA GLN A 28 5.19 -11.84 -0.13
C GLN A 28 4.95 -10.35 0.12
N GLN A 29 4.19 -9.72 -0.78
CA GLN A 29 3.82 -8.31 -0.69
C GLN A 29 3.14 -8.09 0.67
N VAL A 30 3.87 -7.46 1.59
CA VAL A 30 3.35 -7.08 2.91
C VAL A 30 2.19 -6.13 2.67
N ASN A 31 1.07 -6.36 3.34
CA ASN A 31 -0.06 -5.48 3.17
C ASN A 31 0.31 -4.08 3.70
N ASP A 32 -0.18 -3.03 3.05
CA ASP A 32 0.17 -1.66 3.45
C ASP A 32 -0.25 -1.36 4.91
N TRP A 33 -1.30 -2.00 5.42
CA TRP A 33 -1.72 -1.86 6.82
C TRP A 33 -0.79 -2.54 7.85
N GLU A 34 0.17 -3.36 7.41
CA GLU A 34 1.20 -4.00 8.25
C GLU A 34 2.55 -3.26 8.16
N ASN A 35 2.69 -2.30 7.25
CA ASN A 35 3.91 -1.52 7.08
C ASN A 35 3.76 -0.12 7.74
N PRO A 36 4.42 0.15 8.88
CA PRO A 36 4.29 1.42 9.58
C PRO A 36 4.83 2.63 8.79
N GLU A 37 5.66 2.41 7.76
CA GLU A 37 6.15 3.46 6.87
C GLU A 37 5.11 3.82 5.79
N MET A 38 4.17 2.93 5.47
CA MET A 38 3.11 3.14 4.48
C MET A 38 1.88 3.80 5.11
N ILE A 39 2.00 5.10 5.40
CA ILE A 39 0.92 5.90 6.02
C ILE A 39 -0.17 6.35 5.02
N GLY A 40 -0.01 6.05 3.73
CA GLY A 40 -1.03 6.23 2.69
C GLY A 40 -0.45 6.42 1.29
N GLN A 41 -1.25 6.07 0.29
CA GLN A 41 -0.88 6.09 -1.11
C GLN A 41 -1.80 7.03 -1.90
N ASN A 42 -1.25 7.86 -2.79
CA ASN A 42 -1.99 8.78 -3.67
C ASN A 42 -2.93 9.77 -2.93
N LYS A 43 -2.62 10.11 -1.67
CA LYS A 43 -3.32 11.17 -0.94
C LYS A 43 -2.82 12.53 -1.42
N GLU A 44 -3.70 13.53 -1.39
CA GLU A 44 -3.28 14.91 -1.58
C GLU A 44 -2.29 15.34 -0.47
N PRO A 45 -1.35 16.27 -0.75
CA PRO A 45 -0.46 16.82 0.26
C PRO A 45 -1.22 17.47 1.42
N ALA A 46 -0.63 17.52 2.62
CA ALA A 46 -1.26 18.17 3.76
C ALA A 46 -1.49 19.68 3.50
N HIS A 47 -2.72 20.15 3.73
CA HIS A 47 -3.11 21.55 3.55
C HIS A 47 -4.24 21.94 4.50
N CYS A 48 -4.50 23.25 4.65
CA CYS A 48 -5.67 23.76 5.39
C CYS A 48 -6.98 23.37 4.69
N THR A 49 -8.10 23.27 5.39
CA THR A 49 -9.39 22.96 4.75
C THR A 49 -9.73 23.95 3.64
N LEU A 50 -9.91 23.45 2.41
CA LEU A 50 -10.33 24.22 1.25
C LEU A 50 -11.78 23.88 0.91
N MET A 51 -12.64 24.90 0.89
CA MET A 51 -14.00 24.80 0.37
C MET A 51 -14.24 25.91 -0.66
N PRO A 52 -14.49 25.59 -1.94
CA PRO A 52 -14.81 26.59 -2.93
C PRO A 52 -16.24 27.10 -2.74
N TYR A 53 -16.41 28.41 -2.94
CA TYR A 53 -17.70 29.10 -2.93
C TYR A 53 -17.83 29.92 -4.21
N PRO A 54 -19.05 30.11 -4.74
CA PRO A 54 -19.26 30.84 -6.00
C PRO A 54 -19.04 32.35 -5.84
N ASP A 55 -19.19 32.88 -4.62
CA ASP A 55 -19.06 34.30 -4.32
C ASP A 55 -18.58 34.55 -2.87
N MET A 56 -18.24 35.80 -2.59
CA MET A 56 -17.74 36.22 -1.28
C MET A 56 -18.79 36.09 -0.17
N GLN A 57 -20.06 36.34 -0.47
CA GLN A 57 -21.13 36.35 0.54
C GLN A 57 -21.36 34.93 1.08
N THR A 58 -21.41 33.95 0.19
CA THR A 58 -21.51 32.53 0.53
C THR A 58 -20.26 32.03 1.25
N ALA A 59 -19.07 32.49 0.85
CA ALA A 59 -17.82 32.17 1.55
C ALA A 59 -17.81 32.69 3.00
N LEU A 60 -18.29 33.91 3.24
CA LEU A 60 -18.36 34.51 4.57
C LEU A 60 -19.35 33.79 5.50
N ASN A 61 -20.45 33.25 4.96
CA ASN A 61 -21.38 32.44 5.73
C ASN A 61 -20.77 31.11 6.19
N GLY A 62 -19.77 30.58 5.47
CA GLY A 62 -18.99 29.40 5.86
C GLY A 62 -19.75 28.06 5.86
N MET A 63 -21.01 28.02 5.44
CA MET A 63 -21.81 26.80 5.35
C MET A 63 -21.43 26.03 4.08
N ARG A 64 -20.81 24.86 4.20
CA ARG A 64 -20.33 24.08 3.04
C ARG A 64 -21.49 23.63 2.15
N GLU A 65 -22.62 23.32 2.78
CA GLU A 65 -23.85 22.81 2.19
C GLU A 65 -24.49 23.81 1.23
N THR A 66 -24.21 25.11 1.38
CA THR A 66 -24.73 26.14 0.48
C THR A 66 -23.89 26.33 -0.78
N SER A 67 -22.69 25.73 -0.85
CA SER A 67 -21.87 25.80 -2.06
C SER A 67 -22.40 24.84 -3.13
N PRO A 68 -22.56 25.27 -4.39
CA PRO A 68 -22.93 24.38 -5.50
C PRO A 68 -21.86 23.35 -5.82
N PHE A 69 -20.65 23.50 -5.28
CA PHE A 69 -19.53 22.57 -5.45
C PHE A 69 -19.46 21.51 -4.34
N TYR A 70 -20.40 21.53 -3.39
CA TYR A 70 -20.51 20.55 -2.33
C TYR A 70 -21.48 19.42 -2.71
N LYS A 71 -21.14 18.19 -2.31
CA LYS A 71 -22.04 17.03 -2.40
C LYS A 71 -21.84 16.11 -1.20
N SER A 72 -22.92 15.86 -0.44
CA SER A 72 -22.92 14.85 0.62
C SER A 72 -22.98 13.44 0.02
N LEU A 73 -22.17 12.53 0.57
CA LEU A 73 -22.20 11.09 0.27
C LEU A 73 -22.82 10.29 1.43
N ASN A 74 -23.38 10.97 2.44
CA ASN A 74 -24.08 10.30 3.54
C ASN A 74 -25.42 9.71 3.03
N GLY A 75 -25.80 8.54 3.54
CA GLY A 75 -27.01 7.85 3.13
C GLY A 75 -26.92 6.36 3.38
N LYS A 76 -27.63 5.57 2.57
CA LYS A 76 -27.48 4.11 2.55
C LYS A 76 -26.21 3.76 1.77
N TRP A 77 -25.40 2.90 2.36
CA TRP A 77 -24.18 2.33 1.78
C TRP A 77 -24.42 0.85 1.48
#